data_AF-A0A0A6P3U2-F1
#
_entry.id   AF-A0A0A6P3U2-F1
#
_cell.length_a   1.000
_cell.length_b   1.000
_cell.length_c   1.000
_cell.angle_alpha   90.00
_cell.angle_beta   90.00
_cell.angle_gamma   90.00
#
_symmetry.space_group_name_H-M   'P 1'
#
loop_
_entity.id
_entity.type
_entity.pdbx_description
1 polymer ?
#
loop_
_entity_poly.entity_id
_entity_poly.type
_entity_poly.pdbx_seq_one_letter_code
_entity_poly.pdbx_strand_id
1 'polypeptide(L)'
;MKKKMLFALLLLLTQYAFAGCKTIPEGKYFTLSMRTTGSACYQYYVASGNMPVFTLKNKKGQADFDLAIYNDSEFSKRIGLSEYSGTASELLTLATEDYNKYFYIIVTNASNNSGTYELYAKQIDFANQFGEVFAETMVDYAIEWSLKALLGIDQDSSASTQQNAARTSAAISSMLQGKTLAGTSRDLLIDEIKRSTVGDGFISDFTVNYAISIIDEIYEYY
;
A
#
# COMPACT_ATOMS: atom_id res chain seq x y z
N MET A 1 -10.43 -44.21 32.36
CA MET A 1 -9.18 -43.42 32.34
C MET A 1 -8.58 -43.17 30.95
N LYS A 2 -8.68 -44.07 29.96
CA LYS A 2 -8.04 -43.91 28.64
C LYS A 2 -8.54 -42.77 27.74
N LYS A 3 -9.78 -42.29 27.88
CA LYS A 3 -10.34 -41.19 27.05
C LYS A 3 -9.83 -39.79 27.41
N LYS A 4 -9.44 -39.53 28.67
CA LYS A 4 -8.94 -38.21 29.10
C LYS A 4 -7.48 -37.98 28.66
N MET A 5 -6.68 -39.04 28.55
CA MET A 5 -5.31 -38.96 28.02
C MET A 5 -5.27 -38.70 26.50
N LEU A 6 -6.21 -39.24 25.73
CA LEU A 6 -6.27 -38.99 24.28
C LEU A 6 -6.64 -37.53 23.95
N PHE A 7 -7.49 -36.91 24.78
CA PHE A 7 -7.90 -35.50 24.61
C PHE A 7 -6.77 -34.54 25.00
N ALA A 8 -6.02 -34.84 26.06
CA ALA A 8 -4.82 -34.10 26.43
C ALA A 8 -3.69 -34.25 25.39
N LEU A 9 -3.56 -35.43 24.76
CA LEU A 9 -2.60 -35.65 23.68
C LEU A 9 -2.99 -34.91 22.40
N LEU A 10 -4.29 -34.77 22.09
CA LEU A 10 -4.78 -33.94 20.97
C LEU A 10 -4.56 -32.43 21.22
N LEU A 11 -4.75 -31.95 22.46
CA LEU A 11 -4.46 -30.56 22.85
C LEU A 11 -2.96 -30.25 22.88
N LEU A 12 -2.12 -31.23 23.20
CA LEU A 12 -0.66 -31.11 23.09
C LEU A 12 -0.22 -31.14 21.63
N LEU A 13 -0.86 -31.90 20.73
CA LEU A 13 -0.54 -31.91 19.31
C LEU A 13 -0.90 -30.60 18.58
N THR A 14 -1.81 -29.78 19.11
CA THR A 14 -2.03 -28.41 18.61
C THR A 14 -0.97 -27.40 19.05
N GLN A 15 -0.13 -27.73 20.05
CA GLN A 15 0.91 -26.84 20.56
C GLN A 15 2.29 -27.08 19.94
N TYR A 16 2.48 -28.16 19.17
CA TYR A 16 3.80 -28.59 18.66
C TYR A 16 3.99 -28.46 17.14
N ALA A 17 3.17 -27.66 16.45
CA ALA A 17 3.33 -27.39 15.01
C ALA A 17 3.51 -25.91 14.64
N PHE A 18 3.71 -25.00 15.59
CA PHE A 18 4.20 -23.65 15.27
C PHE A 18 5.72 -23.61 15.47
N ALA A 19 6.45 -24.24 14.55
CA ALA A 19 7.75 -23.68 14.20
C ALA A 19 7.51 -22.20 13.86
N GLY A 20 8.18 -21.29 14.58
CA GLY A 20 7.82 -19.87 14.66
C GLY A 20 7.45 -19.23 13.32
N CYS A 21 6.55 -18.26 13.38
CA CYS A 21 6.10 -17.51 12.21
C CYS A 21 7.28 -16.95 11.42
N LYS A 22 7.26 -17.14 10.10
CA LYS A 22 8.36 -16.69 9.23
C LYS A 22 8.33 -15.17 9.11
N THR A 23 9.46 -14.52 9.33
CA THR A 23 9.55 -13.07 9.11
C THR A 23 9.45 -12.76 7.62
N ILE A 24 8.53 -11.86 7.25
CA ILE A 24 8.41 -11.36 5.87
C ILE A 24 9.40 -10.22 5.71
N PRO A 25 10.30 -10.28 4.71
CA PRO A 25 11.14 -9.15 4.37
C PRO A 25 10.29 -8.02 3.77
N GLU A 26 10.55 -6.80 4.20
CA GLU A 26 9.88 -5.62 3.66
C GLU A 26 10.14 -5.47 2.16
N GLY A 27 9.08 -5.13 1.42
CA GLY A 27 9.17 -4.77 0.01
C GLY A 27 9.40 -5.94 -0.95
N LYS A 28 9.19 -7.19 -0.51
CA LYS A 28 9.42 -8.38 -1.35
C LYS A 28 8.27 -9.36 -1.28
N TYR A 29 7.92 -9.93 -2.43
CA TYR A 29 6.96 -11.02 -2.50
C TYR A 29 7.54 -12.32 -1.93
N PHE A 30 6.74 -12.97 -1.11
CA PHE A 30 6.99 -14.30 -0.58
C PHE A 30 6.03 -15.30 -1.22
N THR A 31 6.55 -16.23 -1.99
CA THR A 31 5.74 -17.25 -2.67
C THR A 31 5.67 -18.53 -1.85
N LEU A 32 4.47 -19.07 -1.65
CA LEU A 32 4.29 -20.39 -1.04
C LEU A 32 3.22 -21.21 -1.77
N SER A 33 3.50 -22.50 -1.95
CA SER A 33 2.53 -23.48 -2.44
C SER A 33 1.94 -24.26 -1.27
N MET A 34 0.62 -24.37 -1.25
CA MET A 34 -0.12 -25.17 -0.27
C MET A 34 -0.88 -26.28 -1.00
N ARG A 35 -0.74 -27.51 -0.51
CA ARG A 35 -1.24 -28.70 -1.20
C ARG A 35 -2.74 -28.97 -0.99
N THR A 36 -3.31 -28.54 0.14
CA THR A 36 -4.73 -28.68 0.53
C THR A 36 -5.05 -27.66 1.63
N THR A 37 -6.20 -27.79 2.29
CA THR A 37 -6.55 -27.06 3.52
C THR A 37 -5.39 -27.05 4.50
N GLY A 38 -5.05 -25.85 4.98
CA GLY A 38 -3.94 -25.63 5.89
C GLY A 38 -3.74 -24.14 6.11
N SER A 39 -2.72 -23.82 6.91
CA SER A 39 -2.36 -22.43 7.19
C SER A 39 -0.84 -22.26 7.23
N ALA A 40 -0.38 -21.06 6.88
CA ALA A 40 1.01 -20.64 7.04
C ALA A 40 1.05 -19.40 7.94
N CYS A 41 2.02 -19.36 8.86
CA CYS A 41 2.22 -18.21 9.74
C CYS A 41 3.43 -17.37 9.33
N TYR A 42 3.23 -16.06 9.38
CA TYR A 42 4.22 -15.05 9.14
C TYR A 42 4.21 -13.97 10.22
N GLN A 43 5.28 -13.21 10.32
CA GLN A 43 5.36 -12.02 11.16
C GLN A 43 6.00 -10.87 10.39
N TYR A 44 5.53 -9.65 10.66
CA TYR A 44 6.02 -8.43 10.03
C TYR A 44 6.12 -7.31 11.08
N TYR A 45 7.27 -6.65 11.15
CA TYR A 45 7.48 -5.54 12.09
C TYR A 45 7.02 -4.24 11.45
N VAL A 46 6.28 -3.45 12.22
CA VAL A 46 5.81 -2.13 11.79
C VAL A 46 6.32 -1.09 12.77
N ALA A 47 7.06 -0.12 12.25
CA ALA A 47 7.58 0.98 13.04
C ALA A 47 6.45 1.96 13.43
N SER A 48 6.68 2.74 14.49
CA SER A 48 5.75 3.80 14.88
C SER A 48 5.52 4.80 13.75
N GLY A 49 4.27 5.23 13.57
CA GLY A 49 3.91 6.22 12.55
C GLY A 49 3.73 5.68 11.13
N ASN A 50 3.90 4.37 10.92
CA ASN A 50 3.76 3.75 9.61
C ASN A 50 2.46 2.96 9.47
N MET A 51 1.88 2.96 8.27
CA MET A 51 0.73 2.12 7.93
C MET A 51 1.20 0.84 7.23
N PRO A 52 0.92 -0.35 7.79
CA PRO A 52 1.23 -1.57 7.09
C PRO A 52 0.23 -1.86 5.98
N VAL A 53 0.76 -2.34 4.87
CA VAL A 53 0.04 -2.75 3.67
C VAL A 53 0.41 -4.19 3.37
N PHE A 54 -0.60 -5.05 3.28
CA PHE A 54 -0.44 -6.45 2.96
C PHE A 54 -1.21 -6.78 1.68
N THR A 55 -0.54 -7.43 0.75
CA THR A 55 -1.17 -7.91 -0.49
C THR A 55 -0.99 -9.42 -0.59
N LEU A 56 -2.09 -10.12 -0.87
CA LEU A 56 -2.11 -11.55 -1.12
C LEU A 56 -2.57 -11.80 -2.55
N LYS A 57 -1.73 -12.42 -3.39
CA LYS A 57 -2.06 -12.75 -4.78
C LYS A 57 -2.19 -14.26 -4.95
N ASN A 58 -3.32 -14.70 -5.47
CA ASN A 58 -3.52 -16.07 -5.91
C ASN A 58 -2.92 -16.25 -7.32
N LYS A 59 -1.79 -16.95 -7.42
CA LYS A 59 -1.07 -17.08 -8.69
C LYS A 59 -1.50 -18.26 -9.52
N LYS A 60 -1.80 -19.39 -8.87
CA LYS A 60 -2.00 -20.66 -9.55
C LYS A 60 -2.84 -21.60 -8.72
N GLY A 61 -3.81 -22.25 -9.38
CA GLY A 61 -4.70 -23.23 -8.76
C GLY A 61 -6.09 -22.64 -8.49
N GLN A 62 -6.97 -23.47 -7.95
CA GLN A 62 -8.32 -23.08 -7.50
C GLN A 62 -8.39 -23.08 -5.97
N ALA A 63 -7.33 -22.59 -5.33
CA ALA A 63 -7.26 -22.43 -3.89
C ALA A 63 -7.93 -21.13 -3.47
N ASP A 64 -8.61 -21.16 -2.32
CA ASP A 64 -9.29 -19.98 -1.77
C ASP A 64 -8.42 -19.53 -0.59
N PHE A 65 -7.55 -18.54 -0.85
CA PHE A 65 -6.60 -18.08 0.16
C PHE A 65 -7.15 -16.87 0.91
N ASP A 66 -7.29 -17.03 2.22
CA ASP A 66 -7.70 -15.97 3.13
C ASP A 66 -6.49 -15.43 3.90
N LEU A 67 -6.54 -14.14 4.22
CA LEU A 67 -5.52 -13.41 4.95
C LEU A 67 -6.09 -12.91 6.28
N ALA A 68 -5.53 -13.32 7.40
CA ALA A 68 -5.88 -12.80 8.72
C ALA A 68 -4.67 -12.18 9.41
N ILE A 69 -4.87 -11.03 10.06
CA ILE A 69 -3.82 -10.30 10.78
C ILE A 69 -4.17 -10.22 12.25
N TYR A 70 -3.19 -10.49 13.10
CA TYR A 70 -3.26 -10.50 14.55
C TYR A 70 -2.22 -9.55 15.14
N ASN A 71 -2.56 -8.94 16.27
CA ASN A 71 -1.68 -8.00 16.97
C ASN A 71 -0.76 -8.64 18.02
N ASP A 72 -0.84 -9.96 18.22
CA ASP A 72 -0.06 -10.73 19.20
C ASP A 72 0.27 -12.13 18.67
N SER A 73 1.32 -12.74 19.25
CA SER A 73 1.83 -14.07 18.85
C SER A 73 0.94 -15.22 19.29
N GLU A 74 -0.03 -14.98 20.17
CA GLU A 74 -1.00 -15.97 20.64
C GLU A 74 -2.24 -16.02 19.72
N PHE A 75 -2.28 -15.16 18.70
CA PHE A 75 -3.40 -14.98 17.78
C PHE A 75 -4.72 -14.67 18.50
N SER A 76 -4.64 -13.98 19.64
CA SER A 76 -5.80 -13.77 20.52
C SER A 76 -6.74 -12.68 20.00
N LYS A 77 -6.20 -11.65 19.33
CA LYS A 77 -6.97 -10.55 18.77
C LYS A 77 -6.67 -10.34 17.27
N ARG A 78 -7.62 -10.78 16.45
CA ARG A 78 -7.65 -10.50 15.00
C ARG A 78 -8.04 -9.04 14.77
N ILE A 79 -7.25 -8.34 13.97
CA ILE A 79 -7.44 -6.92 13.64
C ILE A 79 -7.67 -6.68 12.15
N GLY A 80 -7.40 -7.68 11.32
CA GLY A 80 -7.65 -7.63 9.88
C GLY A 80 -8.07 -9.00 9.36
N LEU A 81 -8.99 -9.02 8.41
CA LEU A 81 -9.38 -10.19 7.66
C LEU A 81 -9.67 -9.77 6.21
N SER A 82 -9.08 -10.48 5.26
CA SER A 82 -9.53 -10.53 3.87
C SER A 82 -9.85 -11.98 3.57
N GLU A 83 -11.10 -12.20 3.15
CA GLU A 83 -11.58 -13.50 2.68
C GLU A 83 -11.56 -13.48 1.16
N TYR A 84 -11.19 -14.62 0.56
CA TYR A 84 -11.14 -14.73 -0.90
C TYR A 84 -12.49 -14.34 -1.52
N SER A 85 -12.49 -13.23 -2.25
CA SER A 85 -13.69 -12.64 -2.85
C SER A 85 -13.94 -13.08 -4.30
N GLY A 86 -13.19 -14.07 -4.79
CA GLY A 86 -13.17 -14.46 -6.20
C GLY A 86 -12.22 -13.63 -7.07
N THR A 87 -11.42 -12.75 -6.46
CA THR A 87 -10.41 -11.93 -7.15
C THR A 87 -9.03 -12.57 -7.06
N ALA A 88 -8.16 -12.27 -8.02
CA ALA A 88 -6.80 -12.82 -8.05
C ALA A 88 -5.86 -12.18 -7.01
N SER A 89 -6.22 -11.01 -6.46
CA SER A 89 -5.43 -10.24 -5.51
C SER A 89 -6.34 -9.71 -4.42
N GLU A 90 -5.88 -9.79 -3.18
CA GLU A 90 -6.53 -9.26 -1.99
C GLU A 90 -5.60 -8.22 -1.33
N LEU A 91 -6.15 -7.10 -0.87
CA LEU A 91 -5.41 -5.99 -0.25
C LEU A 91 -5.95 -5.72 1.15
N LEU A 92 -5.04 -5.55 2.12
CA LEU A 92 -5.41 -5.22 3.48
C LEU A 92 -4.45 -4.16 4.04
N THR A 93 -5.03 -3.03 4.47
CA THR A 93 -4.31 -1.98 5.20
C THR A 93 -4.84 -1.88 6.62
N LEU A 94 -3.96 -1.53 7.57
CA LEU A 94 -4.36 -1.21 8.94
C LEU A 94 -4.25 0.29 9.16
N ALA A 95 -5.11 0.87 10.00
CA ALA A 95 -5.04 2.30 10.31
C ALA A 95 -3.68 2.66 10.89
N THR A 96 -3.18 3.86 10.62
CA THR A 96 -1.92 4.32 11.22
C THR A 96 -2.09 4.49 12.73
N GLU A 97 -1.38 3.68 13.52
CA GLU A 97 -1.29 3.84 14.97
C GLU A 97 0.18 3.72 15.41
N ASP A 98 0.43 4.03 16.68
CA ASP A 98 1.73 3.75 17.30
C ASP A 98 1.87 2.25 17.55
N TYR A 99 2.16 1.52 16.48
CA TYR A 99 2.23 0.07 16.53
C TYR A 99 3.55 -0.41 17.10
N ASN A 100 4.69 0.13 16.63
CA ASN A 100 6.06 -0.22 17.05
C ASN A 100 6.22 -1.69 17.53
N LYS A 101 5.74 -2.64 16.73
CA LYS A 101 5.59 -4.06 17.12
C LYS A 101 5.50 -4.97 15.90
N TYR A 102 5.56 -6.28 16.18
CA TYR A 102 5.23 -7.31 15.21
C TYR A 102 3.72 -7.51 15.09
N PHE A 103 3.26 -7.63 13.85
CA PHE A 103 1.99 -8.23 13.51
C PHE A 103 2.21 -9.65 13.03
N TYR A 104 1.21 -10.49 13.26
CA TYR A 104 1.23 -11.89 12.90
C TYR A 104 0.19 -12.14 11.82
N ILE A 105 0.63 -12.69 10.70
CA ILE A 105 -0.18 -12.88 9.50
C ILE A 105 -0.38 -14.37 9.30
N ILE A 106 -1.64 -14.79 9.19
CA ILE A 106 -2.03 -16.15 8.86
C ILE A 106 -2.64 -16.14 7.47
N VAL A 107 -2.03 -16.90 6.55
CA VAL A 107 -2.65 -17.23 5.27
C VAL A 107 -3.25 -18.62 5.38
N THR A 108 -4.55 -18.73 5.11
CA THR A 108 -5.28 -20.01 5.18
C THR A 108 -5.80 -20.37 3.81
N ASN A 109 -5.67 -21.64 3.42
CA ASN A 109 -6.39 -22.17 2.27
C ASN A 109 -7.69 -22.78 2.77
N ALA A 110 -8.81 -22.10 2.53
CA ALA A 110 -10.14 -22.56 2.91
C ALA A 110 -10.67 -23.68 1.98
N SER A 111 -10.06 -23.87 0.81
CA SER A 111 -10.50 -24.85 -0.17
C SER A 111 -9.76 -26.19 -0.05
N ASN A 112 -10.31 -27.21 -0.69
CA ASN A 112 -9.68 -28.55 -0.79
C ASN A 112 -8.64 -28.63 -1.93
N ASN A 113 -8.48 -27.56 -2.71
CA ASN A 113 -7.59 -27.54 -3.86
C ASN A 113 -6.19 -27.07 -3.45
N SER A 114 -5.18 -27.56 -4.15
CA SER A 114 -3.84 -27.01 -4.05
C SER A 114 -3.75 -25.68 -4.78
N GLY A 115 -2.92 -24.77 -4.28
CA GLY A 115 -2.59 -23.53 -4.98
C GLY A 115 -1.27 -22.92 -4.54
N THR A 116 -0.90 -21.85 -5.23
CA THR A 116 0.27 -21.03 -4.92
C THR A 116 -0.17 -19.59 -4.73
N TYR A 117 0.23 -18.97 -3.63
CA TYR A 117 0.05 -17.55 -3.40
C TYR A 117 1.37 -16.81 -3.31
N GLU A 118 1.31 -15.51 -3.53
CA GLU A 118 2.34 -14.55 -3.19
C GLU A 118 1.82 -13.62 -2.09
N LEU A 119 2.58 -13.48 -1.01
CA LEU A 119 2.30 -12.53 0.06
C LEU A 119 3.32 -11.40 0.00
N TYR A 120 2.85 -10.18 0.04
CA TYR A 120 3.66 -8.96 0.10
C TYR A 120 3.33 -8.19 1.36
N ALA A 121 4.34 -7.63 2.00
CA ALA A 121 4.18 -6.73 3.13
C ALA A 121 5.11 -5.52 2.94
N LYS A 122 4.55 -4.33 3.13
CA LYS A 122 5.32 -3.10 3.29
C LYS A 122 4.68 -2.21 4.34
N GLN A 123 5.38 -1.16 4.73
CA GLN A 123 4.84 -0.13 5.58
C GLN A 123 5.05 1.23 4.90
N ILE A 124 4.04 2.08 4.98
CA ILE A 124 4.07 3.41 4.40
C ILE A 124 4.48 4.38 5.50
N ASP A 125 5.63 5.02 5.32
CA ASP A 125 6.09 6.11 6.16
C ASP A 125 5.47 7.43 5.67
N PHE A 126 4.42 7.87 6.37
CA PHE A 126 3.70 9.10 6.04
C PHE A 126 4.56 10.35 6.15
N ALA A 127 5.57 10.36 7.03
CA ALA A 127 6.47 11.49 7.21
C ALA A 127 7.45 11.60 6.04
N ASN A 128 7.99 10.46 5.59
CA ASN A 128 8.82 10.43 4.39
C ASN A 128 8.02 10.85 3.15
N GLN A 129 6.82 10.28 2.96
CA GLN A 129 5.93 10.64 1.85
C GLN A 129 5.55 12.13 1.88
N PHE A 130 5.30 12.69 3.07
CA PHE A 130 5.02 14.11 3.23
C PHE A 130 6.21 14.96 2.77
N GLY A 131 7.43 14.59 3.21
CA GLY A 131 8.65 15.31 2.87
C GLY A 131 8.95 15.31 1.38
N GLU A 132 8.82 14.16 0.73
CA GLU A 132 9.01 14.01 -0.72
C GLU A 132 8.00 14.85 -1.50
N VAL A 133 6.71 14.70 -1.21
CA VAL A 133 5.65 15.44 -1.90
C VAL A 133 5.74 16.96 -1.64
N PHE A 134 6.13 17.37 -0.44
CA PHE A 134 6.33 18.78 -0.13
C PHE A 134 7.46 19.38 -0.96
N ALA A 135 8.58 18.67 -1.07
CA ALA A 135 9.71 19.10 -1.90
C ALA A 135 9.33 19.18 -3.38
N GLU A 136 8.62 18.18 -3.92
CA GLU A 136 8.14 18.20 -5.30
C GLU A 136 7.19 19.37 -5.56
N THR A 137 6.22 19.58 -4.68
CA THR A 137 5.24 20.69 -4.83
C THR A 137 5.93 22.06 -4.78
N MET A 138 6.98 22.21 -3.95
CA MET A 138 7.80 23.43 -3.93
C MET A 138 8.55 23.67 -5.24
N VAL A 139 9.08 22.61 -5.87
CA VAL A 139 9.74 22.69 -7.17
C VAL A 139 8.73 23.06 -8.26
N ASP A 140 7.57 22.41 -8.29
CA ASP A 140 6.50 22.69 -9.24
C ASP A 140 6.06 24.16 -9.15
N TYR A 141 5.81 24.63 -7.93
CA TYR A 141 5.43 26.01 -7.67
C TYR A 141 6.51 27.01 -8.13
N ALA A 142 7.78 26.72 -7.87
CA ALA A 142 8.89 27.58 -8.30
C ALA A 142 9.02 27.64 -9.83
N ILE A 143 8.82 26.51 -10.54
CA ILE A 143 8.82 26.45 -12.00
C ILE A 143 7.63 27.26 -12.55
N GLU A 144 6.43 27.05 -12.02
CA GLU A 144 5.23 27.76 -12.47
C GLU A 144 5.37 29.27 -12.27
N TRP A 145 5.83 29.70 -11.10
CA TRP A 145 6.08 31.11 -10.80
C TRP A 145 7.12 31.71 -11.77
N SER A 146 8.21 30.99 -12.03
CA SER A 146 9.27 31.45 -12.95
C SER A 146 8.76 31.58 -14.39
N LEU A 147 7.94 30.63 -14.84
CA LEU A 147 7.32 30.69 -16.17
C LEU A 147 6.32 31.83 -16.29
N LYS A 148 5.47 32.02 -15.27
CA LYS A 148 4.52 33.13 -15.22
C LYS A 148 5.25 34.47 -15.26
N ALA A 149 6.31 34.64 -14.47
CA ALA A 149 7.14 35.83 -14.48
C ALA A 149 7.82 36.09 -15.84
N LEU A 150 8.40 35.05 -16.45
CA LEU A 150 9.07 35.14 -17.75
C LEU A 150 8.10 35.52 -18.88
N LEU A 151 6.88 35.00 -18.83
CA LEU A 151 5.85 35.21 -19.84
C LEU A 151 4.94 36.42 -19.56
N GLY A 152 5.17 37.14 -18.45
CA GLY A 152 4.35 38.28 -18.04
C GLY A 152 2.90 37.88 -17.70
N ILE A 153 2.69 36.66 -17.21
CA ILE A 153 1.37 36.15 -16.81
C ILE A 153 1.16 36.54 -15.35
N ASP A 154 0.13 37.35 -15.11
CA ASP A 154 -0.32 37.81 -13.81
C ASP A 154 -1.70 37.23 -13.45
N GLN A 155 -2.28 37.65 -12.32
CA GLN A 155 -3.60 37.19 -11.90
C GLN A 155 -4.74 37.72 -12.79
N ASP A 156 -4.51 38.82 -13.51
CA ASP A 156 -5.49 39.42 -14.42
C ASP A 156 -5.49 38.76 -15.81
N SER A 157 -4.47 37.94 -16.09
CA SER A 157 -4.37 37.14 -17.31
C SER A 157 -5.52 36.15 -17.43
N SER A 158 -5.94 35.86 -18.67
CA SER A 158 -7.09 34.98 -18.92
C SER A 158 -6.91 33.60 -18.30
N ALA A 159 -8.02 32.97 -17.87
CA ALA A 159 -7.99 31.64 -17.26
C ALA A 159 -7.28 30.58 -18.14
N SER A 160 -7.43 30.66 -19.47
CA SER A 160 -6.74 29.76 -20.40
C SER A 160 -5.22 30.00 -20.45
N THR A 161 -4.77 31.24 -20.32
CA THR A 161 -3.33 31.58 -20.22
C THR A 161 -2.72 31.01 -18.94
N GLN A 162 -3.43 31.16 -17.82
CA GLN A 162 -2.98 30.61 -16.53
C GLN A 162 -2.94 29.07 -16.55
N GLN A 163 -3.94 28.42 -17.16
CA GLN A 163 -3.97 26.97 -17.34
C GLN A 163 -2.83 26.46 -18.23
N ASN A 164 -2.54 27.15 -19.33
CA ASN A 164 -1.45 26.76 -20.22
C ASN A 164 -0.08 26.86 -19.55
N ALA A 165 0.15 27.90 -18.73
CA ALA A 165 1.36 28.03 -17.93
C ALA A 165 1.53 26.87 -16.96
N ALA A 166 0.45 26.49 -16.27
CA ALA A 166 0.50 25.37 -15.34
C ALA A 166 0.75 24.02 -16.01
N ARG A 167 0.04 23.71 -17.11
CA ARG A 167 0.29 22.48 -17.90
C ARG A 167 1.74 22.42 -18.39
N THR A 168 2.28 23.57 -18.80
CA THR A 168 3.69 23.68 -19.22
C THR A 168 4.64 23.45 -18.04
N SER A 169 4.34 24.00 -16.86
CA SER A 169 5.13 23.78 -15.64
C SER A 169 5.13 22.32 -15.20
N ALA A 170 3.97 21.65 -15.21
CA ALA A 170 3.85 20.23 -14.89
C ALA A 170 4.63 19.35 -15.88
N ALA A 171 4.57 19.67 -17.17
CA ALA A 171 5.36 18.98 -18.19
C ALA A 171 6.87 19.14 -17.97
N ILE A 172 7.34 20.37 -17.67
CA ILE A 172 8.76 20.64 -17.40
C ILE A 172 9.22 19.92 -16.12
N SER A 173 8.44 19.98 -15.04
CA SER A 173 8.78 19.31 -13.80
C SER A 173 8.87 17.80 -13.97
N SER A 174 7.89 17.19 -14.64
CA SER A 174 7.88 15.76 -14.94
C SER A 174 9.13 15.33 -15.75
N MET A 175 9.57 16.16 -16.71
CA MET A 175 10.82 15.93 -17.44
C MET A 175 12.06 16.05 -16.55
N LEU A 176 12.13 17.05 -15.66
CA LEU A 176 13.24 17.23 -14.71
C LEU A 176 13.33 16.08 -13.71
N GLN A 177 12.18 15.53 -13.31
CA GLN A 177 12.07 14.33 -12.46
C GLN A 177 12.40 13.03 -13.22
N GLY A 178 12.69 13.10 -14.52
CA GLY A 178 13.05 11.94 -15.33
C GLY A 178 11.89 10.96 -15.56
N LYS A 179 10.64 11.42 -15.43
CA LYS A 179 9.46 10.57 -15.60
C LYS A 179 9.28 10.16 -17.07
N THR A 180 8.70 8.97 -17.26
CA THR A 180 8.35 8.48 -18.60
C THR A 180 7.16 9.24 -19.18
N LEU A 181 6.93 9.15 -20.49
CA LEU A 181 5.78 9.79 -21.15
C LEU A 181 4.43 9.40 -20.53
N ALA A 182 4.31 8.15 -20.05
CA ALA A 182 3.13 7.68 -19.33
C ALA A 182 2.99 8.37 -17.96
N GLY A 183 4.10 8.56 -17.24
CA GLY A 183 4.15 9.34 -16.00
C GLY A 183 3.77 10.81 -16.22
N THR A 184 4.31 11.46 -17.25
CA THR A 184 3.96 12.85 -17.59
C THR A 184 2.49 13.00 -17.97
N SER A 185 1.93 12.05 -18.73
CA SER A 185 0.50 12.07 -19.09
C SER A 185 -0.40 11.91 -17.85
N ARG A 186 0.02 11.07 -16.89
CA ARG A 186 -0.67 10.90 -15.62
C ARG A 186 -0.62 12.20 -14.79
N ASP A 187 0.54 12.83 -14.68
CA ASP A 187 0.72 14.09 -13.95
C ASP A 187 -0.17 15.21 -14.53
N LEU A 188 -0.26 15.31 -15.86
CA LEU A 188 -1.16 16.27 -16.54
C LEU A 188 -2.64 16.00 -16.25
N LEU A 189 -3.05 14.73 -16.20
CA LEU A 189 -4.43 14.36 -15.90
C LEU A 189 -4.78 14.62 -14.44
N ILE A 190 -3.84 14.40 -13.52
CA ILE A 190 -3.97 14.75 -12.10
C ILE A 190 -4.11 16.28 -11.94
N ASP A 191 -3.28 17.07 -12.63
CA ASP A 191 -3.39 18.55 -12.61
C ASP A 191 -4.76 19.02 -13.09
N GLU A 192 -5.30 18.42 -14.14
CA GLU A 192 -6.65 18.74 -14.64
C GLU A 192 -7.75 18.41 -13.60
N ILE A 193 -7.64 17.25 -12.93
CA ILE A 193 -8.60 16.84 -11.88
C ILE A 193 -8.54 17.79 -10.68
N LYS A 194 -7.34 18.16 -10.20
CA LYS A 194 -7.13 19.10 -9.09
C LYS A 194 -7.89 20.41 -9.30
N ARG A 195 -7.66 21.03 -10.45
CA ARG A 195 -8.27 22.32 -10.84
C ARG A 195 -9.78 22.26 -10.88
N SER A 196 -10.34 21.14 -11.33
CA SER A 196 -11.79 20.96 -11.43
C SER A 196 -12.49 20.76 -10.08
N THR A 197 -11.76 20.35 -9.02
CA THR A 197 -12.40 19.81 -7.79
C THR A 197 -12.03 20.54 -6.50
N VAL A 198 -10.77 20.99 -6.34
CA VAL A 198 -10.25 21.49 -5.05
C VAL A 198 -9.85 22.97 -5.10
N GLY A 199 -9.66 23.52 -6.31
CA GLY A 199 -9.22 24.89 -6.54
C GLY A 199 -7.70 25.00 -6.72
N ASP A 200 -7.24 26.17 -7.17
CA ASP A 200 -5.85 26.40 -7.56
C ASP A 200 -5.00 26.92 -6.38
N GLY A 201 -3.77 26.41 -6.26
CA GLY A 201 -2.75 26.95 -5.36
C GLY A 201 -2.00 25.89 -4.55
N PHE A 202 -0.84 26.31 -4.01
CA PHE A 202 0.14 25.44 -3.35
C PHE A 202 -0.45 24.43 -2.36
N ILE A 203 -1.36 24.85 -1.48
CA ILE A 203 -1.95 23.95 -0.46
C ILE A 203 -2.85 22.88 -1.09
N SER A 204 -3.60 23.25 -2.13
CA SER A 204 -4.44 22.32 -2.89
C SER A 204 -3.56 21.31 -3.63
N ASP A 205 -2.53 21.79 -4.32
CA ASP A 205 -1.58 20.96 -5.07
C ASP A 205 -0.86 19.97 -4.16
N PHE A 206 -0.36 20.46 -3.02
CA PHE A 206 0.29 19.64 -2.01
C PHE A 206 -0.65 18.56 -1.46
N THR A 207 -1.87 18.94 -1.07
CA THR A 207 -2.82 18.01 -0.44
C THR A 207 -3.22 16.89 -1.40
N VAL A 208 -3.52 17.22 -2.65
CA VAL A 208 -3.90 16.22 -3.64
C VAL A 208 -2.72 15.34 -4.04
N ASN A 209 -1.53 15.91 -4.25
CA ASN A 209 -0.33 15.12 -4.52
C ASN A 209 -0.02 14.16 -3.36
N TYR A 210 -0.19 14.60 -2.12
CA TYR A 210 0.08 13.77 -0.94
C TYR A 210 -0.91 12.60 -0.85
N ALA A 211 -2.20 12.87 -1.07
CA ALA A 211 -3.21 11.82 -1.12
C ALA A 211 -2.93 10.81 -2.26
N ILE A 212 -2.54 11.29 -3.43
CA ILE A 212 -2.21 10.45 -4.57
C ILE A 212 -0.97 9.61 -4.31
N SER A 213 0.11 10.17 -3.74
CA SER A 213 1.32 9.40 -3.46
C SER A 213 1.06 8.30 -2.44
N ILE A 214 0.24 8.55 -1.41
CA ILE A 214 -0.22 7.51 -0.48
C ILE A 214 -1.00 6.42 -1.21
N ILE A 215 -1.94 6.78 -2.08
CA ILE A 215 -2.74 5.80 -2.84
C ILE A 215 -1.83 4.99 -3.77
N ASP A 216 -0.93 5.63 -4.52
CA ASP A 216 0.03 4.96 -5.38
C ASP A 216 0.88 3.98 -4.58
N GLU A 217 1.38 4.41 -3.43
CA GLU A 217 2.16 3.58 -2.54
C GLU A 217 1.33 2.38 -2.05
N ILE A 218 0.07 2.54 -1.65
CA ILE A 218 -0.80 1.42 -1.25
C ILE A 218 -1.00 0.41 -2.39
N TYR A 219 -1.25 0.90 -3.61
CA TYR A 219 -1.68 0.07 -4.73
C TYR A 219 -0.56 -0.39 -5.67
N GLU A 220 0.67 0.09 -5.50
CA GLU A 220 1.83 -0.25 -6.34
C GLU A 220 2.01 -1.76 -6.53
N TYR A 221 1.68 -2.53 -5.49
CA TYR A 221 1.85 -3.97 -5.44
C TYR A 221 0.54 -4.75 -5.39
N TYR A 222 -0.62 -4.12 -5.61
CA TYR A 222 -1.89 -4.83 -5.80
C TYR A 222 -1.95 -5.54 -7.18
#